data_AF-A0AAJ4MZW8-F1
#
_entry.id   AF-A0AAJ4MZW8-F1
#
_cell.length_a   1.000
_cell.length_b   1.000
_cell.length_c   1.000
_cell.angle_alpha   90.00
_cell.angle_beta   90.00
_cell.angle_gamma   90.00
#
_symmetry.space_group_name_H-M   'P 1'
#
loop_
_entity.id
_entity.type
_entity.pdbx_description
1 polymer ?
#
loop_
_entity_poly.entity_id
_entity_poly.type
_entity_poly.pdbx_seq_one_letter_code
_entity_poly.pdbx_strand_id
1 'polypeptide(L)'
;MNIALDYDSTYTADPTMWDAFIEMAAQVFGHDIRIVTARDDRHDRTPALIELEKRLPVIYCRGVAKQWYLSHHGEGFVPHIWIDDKPESILANSTFAPDKLAEWRANRTGEDGCA
;
A
#
# COMPACT_ATOMS: atom_id res chain seq x y z
N MET A 1 9.58 -4.12 -14.83
CA MET A 1 8.73 -2.90 -14.79
C MET A 1 8.58 -2.47 -13.34
N ASN A 2 8.13 -1.24 -13.09
CA ASN A 2 7.75 -0.77 -11.75
C ASN A 2 6.25 -1.00 -11.55
N ILE A 3 5.85 -1.69 -10.49
CA ILE A 3 4.45 -2.01 -10.18
C ILE A 3 4.12 -1.47 -8.80
N ALA A 4 3.13 -0.56 -8.73
CA ALA A 4 2.57 -0.10 -7.47
C ALA A 4 1.41 -1.02 -7.08
N LEU A 5 1.51 -1.62 -5.89
CA LEU A 5 0.47 -2.48 -5.32
C LEU A 5 -0.14 -1.77 -4.10
N ASP A 6 -1.45 -1.55 -4.10
CA ASP A 6 -2.14 -1.01 -2.93
C ASP A 6 -2.19 -2.03 -1.78
N TYR A 7 -2.32 -1.52 -0.55
CA TYR A 7 -2.39 -2.34 0.65
C TYR A 7 -3.81 -2.72 1.05
N ASP A 8 -4.64 -1.74 1.42
CA ASP A 8 -5.91 -1.94 2.09
C ASP A 8 -6.98 -2.41 1.11
N SER A 9 -7.59 -3.58 1.32
CA SER A 9 -8.57 -4.22 0.40
C SER A 9 -7.99 -4.67 -0.95
N THR A 10 -6.72 -4.38 -1.23
CA THR A 10 -5.96 -4.98 -2.32
C THR A 10 -5.05 -6.09 -1.78
N TYR A 11 -3.88 -5.78 -1.22
CA TYR A 11 -2.99 -6.77 -0.60
C TYR A 11 -3.69 -7.54 0.53
N THR A 12 -4.43 -6.84 1.40
CA THR A 12 -5.08 -7.48 2.55
C THR A 12 -6.26 -8.37 2.18
N ALA A 13 -6.78 -8.31 0.96
CA ALA A 13 -7.85 -9.19 0.51
C ALA A 13 -7.41 -10.67 0.41
N ASP A 14 -6.15 -10.93 0.06
CA ASP A 14 -5.53 -12.27 0.05
C ASP A 14 -3.99 -12.16 0.12
N PRO A 15 -3.41 -11.98 1.32
CA PRO A 15 -1.97 -11.80 1.47
C PRO A 15 -1.13 -12.96 0.92
N THR A 16 -1.63 -14.20 1.02
CA THR A 16 -0.95 -15.40 0.54
C THR A 16 -0.82 -15.39 -0.99
N MET A 17 -1.92 -15.08 -1.69
CA MET A 17 -1.89 -14.95 -3.15
C MET A 17 -0.97 -13.80 -3.58
N TRP A 18 -1.06 -12.65 -2.92
CA TRP A 18 -0.22 -11.50 -3.26
C TRP A 18 1.26 -11.74 -2.96
N ASP A 19 1.59 -12.47 -1.90
CA ASP A 19 2.95 -12.86 -1.60
C ASP A 19 3.53 -13.74 -2.72
N ALA A 20 2.75 -14.71 -3.21
CA ALA A 20 3.15 -15.53 -4.35
C ALA A 20 3.32 -14.69 -5.63
N PHE A 21 2.42 -13.73 -5.88
CA PHE A 21 2.54 -12.79 -7.00
C PHE A 21 3.81 -11.93 -6.89
N ILE A 22 4.09 -11.36 -5.72
CA ILE A 22 5.26 -10.52 -5.45
C ILE A 22 6.55 -11.33 -5.66
N GLU A 23 6.62 -12.54 -5.10
CA GLU A 23 7.78 -13.42 -5.25
C GLU A 23 8.04 -13.72 -6.72
N MET A 24 6.99 -14.12 -7.45
CA MET A 24 7.10 -14.44 -8.87
C MET A 24 7.53 -13.23 -9.70
N ALA A 25 6.86 -12.10 -9.55
CA ALA A 25 7.16 -10.92 -10.35
C ALA A 25 8.52 -10.29 -10.01
N ALA A 26 8.93 -10.26 -8.73
CA ALA A 26 10.21 -9.70 -8.33
C ALA A 26 11.38 -10.64 -8.61
N GLN A 27 11.30 -11.90 -8.17
CA GLN A 27 12.45 -12.81 -8.20
C GLN A 27 12.59 -13.55 -9.53
N VAL A 28 11.47 -13.92 -10.18
CA VAL A 28 11.50 -14.68 -11.43
C VAL A 28 11.52 -13.75 -12.65
N PHE A 29 10.73 -12.67 -12.63
CA PHE A 29 10.60 -11.76 -13.77
C PHE A 29 11.33 -10.41 -13.61
N GLY A 30 11.99 -10.18 -12.46
CA GLY A 30 12.83 -8.99 -12.25
C GLY A 30 12.06 -7.67 -12.26
N HIS A 31 10.81 -7.65 -11.80
CA HIS A 31 10.02 -6.43 -11.65
C HIS A 31 10.28 -5.75 -10.29
N ASP A 32 10.26 -4.42 -10.26
CA ASP A 32 10.32 -3.63 -9.01
C ASP A 32 8.89 -3.43 -8.52
N ILE A 33 8.51 -4.18 -7.48
CA ILE A 33 7.18 -4.08 -6.85
C ILE A 33 7.35 -3.36 -5.52
N ARG A 34 6.47 -2.40 -5.26
CA ARG A 34 6.40 -1.69 -3.98
C ARG A 34 4.95 -1.56 -3.54
N ILE A 35 4.73 -1.64 -2.23
CA ILE A 35 3.44 -1.25 -1.66
C ILE A 35 3.33 0.26 -1.72
N VAL A 36 2.19 0.77 -2.20
CA VAL A 36 1.88 2.20 -2.22
C VAL A 36 0.52 2.38 -1.57
N THR A 37 0.51 2.85 -0.32
CA THR A 37 -0.69 2.88 0.52
C THR A 37 -1.07 4.31 0.91
N ALA A 38 -2.37 4.56 1.09
CA ALA A 38 -2.86 5.81 1.65
C ALA A 38 -2.57 5.96 3.17
N ARG A 39 -2.11 4.91 3.85
CA ARG A 39 -1.78 4.91 5.29
C ARG A 39 -0.71 5.96 5.65
N ASP A 40 -0.69 6.37 6.92
CA ASP A 40 0.36 7.19 7.52
C ASP A 40 1.31 6.34 8.37
N ASP A 41 2.60 6.43 8.08
CA ASP A 41 3.69 5.68 8.73
C ASP A 41 3.78 5.89 10.26
N ARG A 42 3.26 7.00 10.78
CA ARG A 42 3.35 7.32 12.22
C ARG A 42 2.16 6.77 13.00
N HIS A 43 1.03 6.55 12.34
CA HIS A 43 -0.24 6.25 13.01
C HIS A 43 -0.83 4.90 12.59
N ASP A 44 -0.58 4.48 11.35
CA ASP A 44 -1.34 3.44 10.66
C ASP A 44 -0.52 2.17 10.38
N ARG A 45 0.73 2.12 10.86
CA ARG A 45 1.54 0.90 10.89
C ARG A 45 0.92 -0.13 11.83
N THR A 46 0.79 -1.34 11.34
CA THR A 46 0.30 -2.52 12.08
C THR A 46 1.38 -3.59 12.10
N PRO A 47 1.31 -4.60 12.99
CA PRO A 47 2.32 -5.65 13.03
C PRO A 47 2.54 -6.35 11.68
N ALA A 48 1.47 -6.68 10.94
CA ALA A 48 1.59 -7.31 9.63
C ALA A 48 2.26 -6.41 8.59
N LEU A 49 1.91 -5.12 8.55
CA LEU A 49 2.55 -4.16 7.65
C LEU A 49 4.02 -3.95 8.02
N ILE A 50 4.37 -3.96 9.31
CA ILE A 50 5.76 -3.91 9.78
C ILE A 50 6.55 -5.15 9.35
N GLU A 51 5.95 -6.35 9.39
CA GLU A 51 6.59 -7.55 8.87
C GLU A 51 6.77 -7.49 7.34
N LEU A 52 5.79 -6.95 6.61
CA LEU A 52 5.88 -6.75 5.16
C LEU A 52 7.01 -5.79 4.77
N GLU A 53 7.19 -4.69 5.51
CA GLU A 53 8.28 -3.71 5.30
C GLU A 53 9.68 -4.32 5.36
N LYS A 54 9.87 -5.43 6.10
CA LYS A 54 11.17 -6.10 6.20
C LYS A 54 11.60 -6.76 4.88
N ARG A 55 10.64 -7.03 3.98
CA ARG A 55 10.87 -7.78 2.74
C ARG A 55 10.43 -7.06 1.47
N LEU A 56 9.60 -6.01 1.59
CA LEU A 56 9.09 -5.26 0.45
C LEU A 56 9.05 -3.76 0.78
N PRO A 57 9.54 -2.86 -0.09
CA PRO A 57 9.42 -1.43 0.14
C PRO A 57 7.95 -1.00 0.25
N VAL A 58 7.64 -0.22 1.29
CA VAL A 58 6.31 0.36 1.52
C VAL A 58 6.41 1.88 1.46
N ILE A 59 5.59 2.49 0.61
CA ILE A 59 5.50 3.93 0.44
C ILE A 59 4.17 4.41 1.03
N TYR A 60 4.26 5.25 2.04
CA TYR A 60 3.13 5.84 2.75
C TYR A 60 2.77 7.20 2.15
N CYS A 61 1.64 7.27 1.44
CA CYS A 61 1.18 8.51 0.82
C CYS A 61 0.37 9.41 1.76
N ARG A 62 0.04 8.95 2.98
CA ARG A 62 -0.62 9.76 4.03
C ARG A 62 -1.91 10.44 3.55
N GLY A 63 -2.71 9.71 2.79
CA GLY A 63 -3.96 10.20 2.19
C GLY A 63 -3.79 11.15 1.01
N VAL A 64 -2.57 11.46 0.57
CA VAL A 64 -2.32 12.22 -0.66
C VAL A 64 -2.45 11.31 -1.87
N ALA A 65 -2.94 11.85 -3.00
CA ALA A 65 -3.03 11.13 -4.27
C ALA A 65 -1.70 10.43 -4.60
N LYS A 66 -1.75 9.12 -4.84
CA LYS A 66 -0.53 8.29 -4.89
C LYS A 66 0.41 8.72 -6.02
N GLN A 67 -0.12 9.05 -7.20
CA GLN A 67 0.70 9.50 -8.32
C GLN A 67 1.40 10.83 -8.02
N TRP A 68 0.68 11.77 -7.40
CA TRP A 68 1.28 13.04 -6.99
C TRP A 68 2.38 12.79 -5.94
N TYR A 69 2.10 11.98 -4.91
CA TYR A 69 3.08 11.68 -3.87
C TYR A 69 4.34 11.05 -4.43
N LEU A 70 4.22 10.02 -5.29
CA LEU A 70 5.37 9.36 -5.89
C LEU A 70 6.20 10.29 -6.78
N SER A 71 5.56 11.19 -7.53
CA SER A 71 6.28 12.15 -8.37
C SER A 71 7.15 13.15 -7.59
N HIS A 72 6.83 13.40 -6.31
CA HIS A 72 7.55 14.36 -5.46
C HIS A 72 8.43 13.68 -4.40
N HIS A 73 8.04 12.49 -3.95
CA HIS A 73 8.63 11.81 -2.79
C HIS A 73 8.95 10.33 -3.03
N GLY A 74 8.66 9.79 -4.21
CA GLY A 74 8.83 8.37 -4.54
C GLY A 74 10.26 7.95 -4.91
N GLU A 75 11.26 8.82 -4.70
CA GLU A 75 12.69 8.50 -4.95
C GLU A 75 12.97 7.95 -6.37
N GLY A 76 12.29 8.49 -7.39
CA GLY A 76 12.43 8.05 -8.78
C GLY A 76 11.63 6.80 -9.15
N PHE A 77 10.89 6.21 -8.20
CA PHE A 77 9.95 5.15 -8.50
C PHE A 77 8.72 5.69 -9.24
N VAL A 78 8.68 5.46 -10.55
CA VAL A 78 7.54 5.79 -11.42
C VAL A 78 6.82 4.50 -11.81
N PRO A 79 5.62 4.21 -11.29
CA PRO A 79 4.88 3.00 -11.63
C PRO A 79 4.49 2.97 -13.11
N HIS A 80 4.69 1.82 -13.74
CA HIS A 80 4.16 1.53 -15.08
C HIS A 80 2.78 0.91 -14.98
N ILE A 81 2.55 0.12 -13.92
CA ILE A 81 1.30 -0.57 -13.62
C ILE A 81 0.89 -0.22 -12.19
N TRP A 82 -0.41 0.01 -12.01
CA TRP A 82 -1.05 0.18 -10.71
C TRP A 82 -2.02 -0.99 -10.50
N ILE A 83 -1.97 -1.59 -9.32
CA ILE A 83 -2.92 -2.60 -8.85
C ILE A 83 -3.53 -2.05 -7.57
N ASP A 84 -4.80 -1.67 -7.65
CA ASP A 84 -5.48 -0.85 -6.65
C ASP A 84 -6.98 -1.13 -6.77
N ASP A 85 -7.62 -1.59 -5.70
CA ASP A 85 -9.08 -1.76 -5.65
C ASP A 85 -9.80 -0.41 -5.74
N LYS A 86 -9.10 0.68 -5.37
CA LYS A 86 -9.57 2.05 -5.39
C LYS A 86 -8.75 2.93 -6.35
N PRO A 87 -8.88 2.74 -7.68
CA PRO A 87 -8.06 3.42 -8.68
C PRO A 87 -8.17 4.95 -8.63
N GLU A 88 -9.27 5.52 -8.14
CA GLU A 88 -9.39 6.96 -7.93
C GLU A 88 -8.37 7.53 -6.93
N SER A 89 -7.88 6.72 -5.98
CA SER A 89 -6.86 7.12 -5.00
C SER A 89 -5.49 7.40 -5.62
N ILE A 90 -5.29 6.96 -6.86
CA ILE A 90 -4.08 7.25 -7.64
C ILE A 90 -4.02 8.74 -7.99
N LEU A 91 -5.17 9.33 -8.33
CA LEU A 91 -5.28 10.68 -8.87
C LEU A 91 -5.89 11.70 -7.89
N ALA A 92 -6.62 11.23 -6.88
CA ALA A 92 -7.31 12.08 -5.92
C ALA A 92 -6.83 11.81 -4.49
N ASN A 93 -6.77 12.88 -3.69
CA ASN A 93 -6.54 12.76 -2.26
C ASN A 93 -7.69 12.01 -1.59
N SER A 94 -7.38 11.34 -0.48
CA SER A 94 -8.38 10.74 0.38
C SER A 94 -9.37 11.80 0.85
N THR A 95 -10.66 11.47 0.73
CA THR A 95 -11.76 12.29 1.24
C THR A 95 -12.19 11.86 2.65
N PHE A 96 -11.42 10.99 3.31
CA PHE A 96 -11.73 10.54 4.66
C PHE A 96 -11.73 11.73 5.62
N ALA A 97 -12.87 11.97 6.26
CA ALA A 97 -12.98 13.02 7.26
C ALA A 97 -12.12 12.67 8.50
N PRO A 98 -11.54 13.67 9.21
CA PRO A 98 -10.64 13.41 10.34
C PRO A 98 -11.27 12.57 11.48
N ASP A 99 -12.55 12.77 11.76
CA ASP A 99 -13.33 12.01 12.74
C ASP A 99 -13.49 10.54 12.31
N LYS A 100 -13.78 10.30 11.03
CA LYS A 100 -13.85 8.95 10.46
C LYS A 100 -12.51 8.24 10.44
N LEU A 101 -11.42 8.97 10.20
CA LEU A 101 -10.08 8.40 10.27
C LEU A 101 -9.72 8.01 11.71
N ALA A 102 -10.10 8.82 12.70
CA ALA A 102 -9.92 8.49 14.11
C ALA A 102 -10.75 7.27 14.53
N GLU A 103 -12.00 7.19 14.07
CA GLU A 103 -12.88 6.03 14.30
C GLU A 103 -12.28 4.75 13.71
N TRP A 104 -11.81 4.80 12.45
CA TRP A 104 -11.13 3.67 11.82
C TRP A 104 -9.88 3.23 12.61
N ARG A 105 -9.03 4.17 13.03
CA ARG A 105 -7.84 3.88 13.85
C ARG A 105 -8.17 3.23 15.19
N ALA A 106 -9.29 3.60 15.80
CA ALA A 106 -9.75 3.04 17.06
C ALA A 106 -10.32 1.62 16.89
N ASN A 107 -10.94 1.34 15.74
CA ASN A 107 -11.69 0.11 15.50
C ASN A 107 -10.95 -0.96 14.68
N ARG A 108 -9.72 -0.70 14.21
CA ARG A 108 -8.92 -1.61 13.35
C ARG A 108 -8.45 -2.93 14.00
N THR A 109 -9.08 -3.40 15.06
CA THR A 109 -8.69 -4.65 15.72
C THR A 109 -8.88 -5.85 14.79
N GLY A 110 -7.78 -6.37 14.23
CA GLY A 110 -7.74 -7.69 13.60
C GLY A 110 -7.88 -7.77 12.07
N GLU A 111 -7.89 -6.66 11.33
CA GLU A 111 -8.01 -6.71 9.85
C GLU A 111 -6.75 -7.23 9.14
N ASP A 112 -5.60 -7.24 9.81
CA ASP A 112 -4.37 -7.81 9.25
C ASP A 112 -4.04 -9.19 9.85
N GLY A 113 -5.05 -9.87 10.42
CA GLY A 113 -4.93 -11.17 11.06
C GLY A 113 -4.59 -12.27 10.07
N CYS A 114 -3.29 -12.57 9.95
CA CYS A 114 -2.79 -13.82 9.38
C CYS A 114 -3.40 -15.00 10.14
N ALA A 115 -4.20 -15.82 9.44
CA ALA A 115 -4.45 -17.21 9.79
C ALA A 115 -3.58 -18.10 8.92
#